data_AF-A0A1V5V6W6-F1
#
_entry.id   AF-A0A1V5V6W6-F1
#
_cell.length_a   1.000
_cell.length_b   1.000
_cell.length_c   1.000
_cell.angle_alpha   90.00
_cell.angle_beta   90.00
_cell.angle_gamma   90.00
#
_symmetry.space_group_name_H-M   'P 1'
#
loop_
_entity.id
_entity.type
_entity.pdbx_description
1 polymer ?
#
loop_
_entity_poly.entity_id
_entity_poly.type
_entity_poly.pdbx_seq_one_letter_code
_entity_poly.pdbx_strand_id
1 'polypeptide(L)' 'MNKQTYLPQIMELGAKLEDARKSQNISIEQAALETGLSIRDIRNIELTEDLYPIHHLFIYINFLGYSEFLLVS' A
#
# COMPACT_ATOMS: atom_id res chain seq x y z
N MET A 1 11.71 11.44 -18.30
CA MET A 1 10.65 11.67 -17.28
C MET A 1 11.31 12.10 -15.99
N ASN A 2 10.89 13.22 -15.41
CA ASN A 2 11.49 13.77 -14.20
C ASN A 2 11.04 12.91 -13.00
N LYS A 3 11.98 12.21 -12.35
CA LYS A 3 11.67 11.30 -11.23
C LYS A 3 11.09 12.03 -10.01
N GLN A 4 11.21 13.36 -9.93
CA GLN A 4 10.63 14.20 -8.87
C GLN A 4 9.11 14.37 -8.98
N THR A 5 8.49 14.05 -10.12
CA THR A 5 7.08 14.36 -10.37
C THR A 5 6.09 13.39 -9.70
N TYR A 6 6.56 12.26 -9.17
CA TYR A 6 5.70 11.17 -8.67
C TYR A 6 5.82 10.90 -7.15
N LEU A 7 6.84 11.46 -6.48
CA LEU A 7 7.05 11.22 -5.06
C LEU A 7 5.84 11.65 -4.20
N PRO A 8 5.22 12.83 -4.43
CA PRO A 8 4.02 13.23 -3.67
C PRO A 8 2.84 12.26 -3.81
N GLN A 9 2.58 11.75 -5.02
CA GLN A 9 1.47 10.84 -5.30
C GLN A 9 1.70 9.47 -4.70
N ILE A 10 2.97 9.02 -4.65
CA ILE A 10 3.35 7.76 -3.99
C ILE A 10 3.15 7.89 -2.47
N MET A 11 3.53 9.01 -1.86
CA MET A 11 3.28 9.28 -0.43
C MET A 11 1.79 9.35 -0.10
N GLU A 12 1.00 10.04 -0.94
CA GLU A 12 -0.45 10.13 -0.78
C GLU A 12 -1.12 8.75 -0.88
N LEU A 13 -0.66 7.90 -1.79
CA LEU A 13 -1.13 6.53 -1.92
C LEU A 13 -0.82 5.72 -0.66
N GLY A 14 0.41 5.79 -0.13
CA GLY A 14 0.81 5.11 1.10
C GLY A 14 -0.09 5.48 2.28
N ALA A 15 -0.32 6.78 2.50
CA ALA A 15 -1.20 7.28 3.56
C ALA A 15 -2.66 6.80 3.39
N LYS A 16 -3.19 6.79 2.16
CA LYS A 16 -4.54 6.27 1.87
C LYS A 16 -4.67 4.80 2.21
N LEU A 17 -3.64 4.00 1.93
CA LEU A 17 -3.64 2.56 2.26
C LEU A 17 -3.54 2.33 3.76
N GLU A 18 -2.77 3.15 4.48
CA GLU A 18 -2.72 3.12 5.95
C GLU A 18 -4.09 3.42 6.56
N ASP A 19 -4.74 4.51 6.12
CA ASP A 19 -6.06 4.91 6.59
C ASP A 19 -7.12 3.85 6.26
N ALA A 20 -7.06 3.26 5.06
CA ALA A 20 -7.92 2.16 4.67
C ALA A 20 -7.78 0.97 5.62
N ARG A 21 -6.55 0.52 5.90
CA ARG A 21 -6.30 -0.58 6.83
C ARG A 21 -6.85 -0.26 8.22
N LYS A 22 -6.57 0.95 8.74
CA LYS A 22 -7.05 1.39 10.05
C LYS A 22 -8.58 1.46 10.12
N SER A 23 -9.24 1.94 9.06
CA SER A 23 -10.71 2.02 8.99
C SER A 23 -11.41 0.66 9.08
N GLN A 24 -10.71 -0.39 8.65
CA GLN A 24 -11.17 -1.79 8.74
C GLN A 24 -10.76 -2.46 10.06
N ASN A 25 -10.14 -1.74 10.99
CA ASN A 25 -9.58 -2.26 12.25
C ASN A 25 -8.55 -3.40 12.06
N ILE A 26 -7.84 -3.42 10.93
CA ILE A 26 -6.82 -4.43 10.64
C ILE A 26 -5.47 -3.96 11.21
N SER A 27 -4.79 -4.80 12.00
CA SER A 27 -3.40 -4.52 12.43
C SER A 27 -2.40 -4.80 11.31
N ILE A 28 -1.17 -4.28 11.42
CA ILE A 28 -0.13 -4.57 10.43
C ILE A 28 0.22 -6.07 10.43
N GLU A 29 0.21 -6.71 11.59
CA GLU A 29 0.44 -8.15 11.75
C GLU A 29 -0.64 -8.98 11.05
N GLN A 30 -1.90 -8.58 11.19
CA GLN A 30 -3.01 -9.26 10.51
C GLN A 30 -2.93 -9.06 9.00
N ALA A 31 -2.67 -7.84 8.52
CA ALA A 31 -2.48 -7.58 7.10
C ALA A 31 -1.31 -8.38 6.52
N ALA A 32 -0.18 -8.50 7.25
CA ALA A 32 0.97 -9.29 6.85
C ALA A 32 0.61 -10.78 6.72
N LEU A 33 -0.14 -11.30 7.70
CA LEU A 33 -0.61 -12.69 7.69
C LEU A 33 -1.51 -13.00 6.49
N GLU A 34 -2.50 -12.14 6.20
CA GLU A 34 -3.49 -12.36 5.15
C GLU A 34 -2.91 -12.18 3.74
N THR A 35 -1.94 -11.29 3.57
CA THR A 35 -1.30 -11.00 2.27
C THR A 35 -0.09 -11.88 1.98
N GLY A 36 0.49 -12.51 3.00
CA GLY A 36 1.79 -13.17 2.92
C GLY A 36 2.98 -12.21 2.81
N LEU A 37 2.75 -10.89 2.92
CA LEU A 37 3.81 -9.88 2.95
C LEU A 37 4.44 -9.78 4.34
N SER A 38 5.68 -9.30 4.43
CA SER A 38 6.25 -9.02 5.75
C SER A 38 5.66 -7.74 6.36
N ILE A 39 5.71 -7.63 7.68
CA ILE A 39 5.40 -6.38 8.41
C ILE A 39 6.21 -5.21 7.84
N ARG A 40 7.46 -5.46 7.43
CA ARG A 40 8.33 -4.45 6.81
C ARG A 40 7.79 -4.00 5.46
N ASP A 41 7.33 -4.91 4.62
CA ASP A 41 6.75 -4.56 3.31
C ASP A 41 5.55 -3.64 3.46
N ILE A 42 4.65 -3.95 4.39
CA ILE A 42 3.46 -3.13 4.65
C ILE A 42 3.85 -1.74 5.15
N ARG A 43 4.79 -1.65 6.09
CA ARG A 43 5.31 -0.34 6.57
C ARG A 43 5.97 0.46 5.45
N ASN A 44 6.77 -0.20 4.61
CA ASN A 44 7.42 0.45 3.48
C ASN A 44 6.39 0.99 2.48
N ILE A 45 5.27 0.28 2.27
CA ILE A 45 4.17 0.74 1.42
C ILE A 45 3.44 1.93 2.05
N GLU A 46 3.04 1.82 3.32
CA GLU A 46 2.25 2.84 4.03
C GLU A 46 3.03 4.13 4.25
N LEU A 47 4.28 4.02 4.69
CA LEU A 47 5.12 5.15 5.08
C LEU A 47 6.04 5.64 3.95
N THR A 48 6.11 4.89 2.84
CA THR A 48 7.00 5.19 1.70
C THR A 48 8.48 5.36 2.10
N GLU A 49 8.89 4.66 3.17
CA GLU A 49 10.23 4.79 3.78
C GLU A 49 11.35 4.16 2.93
N ASP A 50 11.03 3.11 2.18
CA ASP A 50 12.00 2.27 1.47
C ASP A 50 11.43 1.82 0.11
N LEU A 51 12.31 1.43 -0.81
CA LEU A 51 11.90 0.78 -2.06
C LEU A 51 11.23 -0.56 -1.77
N TYR A 52 10.04 -0.77 -2.35
CA TYR A 52 9.32 -2.04 -2.31
C TYR A 52 8.99 -2.51 -3.74
N PRO A 53 8.87 -3.84 -3.95
CA PRO A 53 8.42 -4.36 -5.23
C PRO A 53 7.00 -3.92 -5.56
N ILE A 54 6.75 -3.49 -6.81
CA ILE A 54 5.41 -3.03 -7.23
C ILE A 54 4.31 -4.10 -7.08
N HIS A 55 4.67 -5.39 -7.17
CA HIS A 55 3.70 -6.47 -6.96
C HIS A 55 3.26 -6.59 -5.50
N HIS A 56 4.07 -6.19 -4.51
CA HIS A 56 3.63 -6.13 -3.10
C HIS A 56 2.53 -5.08 -2.93
N LEU A 57 2.68 -3.93 -3.59
CA LEU A 57 1.65 -2.88 -3.60
C LEU A 57 0.32 -3.40 -4.18
N PHE A 58 0.37 -4.13 -5.30
CA PHE A 58 -0.85 -4.72 -5.89
C PHE A 58 -1.52 -5.75 -4.98
N ILE A 59 -0.75 -6.63 -4.33
CA ILE A 59 -1.29 -7.58 -3.35
C ILE A 59 -2.00 -6.82 -2.23
N TYR A 60 -1.37 -5.77 -1.69
CA TYR A 60 -1.92 -5.00 -0.58
C TYR A 60 -3.17 -4.20 -0.95
N ILE A 61 -3.19 -3.57 -2.13
CA ILE A 61 -4.36 -2.86 -2.68
C ILE A 61 -5.55 -3.81 -2.83
N ASN A 62 -5.33 -5.01 -3.39
CA ASN A 62 -6.40 -6.00 -3.56
C ASN A 62 -6.93 -6.49 -2.21
N PHE A 63 -6.04 -6.74 -1.25
CA PHE A 63 -6.43 -7.14 0.11
C PHE A 63 -7.33 -6.12 0.80
N LEU A 64 -7.02 -4.83 0.67
CA LEU A 64 -7.83 -3.76 1.27
C LEU A 64 -9.15 -3.49 0.54
N GLY A 65 -9.48 -4.25 -0.52
CA GLY A 65 -10.70 -4.05 -1.30
C GLY A 65 -10.64 -2.86 -2.26
N TYR A 66 -9.44 -2.32 -2.53
CA TYR A 66 -9.23 -1.21 -3.47
C TYR A 66 -9.06 -1.69 -4.92
N SER A 67 -9.55 -2.89 -5.26
CA SER A 67 -9.51 -3.41 -6.63
C SER A 67 -10.30 -2.52 -7.61
N GLU A 68 -11.31 -1.79 -7.14
CA GLU A 68 -12.09 -0.85 -7.96
C GLU A 68 -11.28 0.37 -8.45
N PHE A 69 -10.19 0.76 -7.75
CA PHE A 69 -9.31 1.87 -8.21
C PHE A 69 -8.40 1.49 -9.38
N LEU A 70 -8.21 0.19 -9.66
CA LEU A 70 -7.39 -0.28 -10.79
C LEU A 70 -8.18 -0.42 -12.10
N LEU A 71 -9.51 -0.26 -12.08
CA LEU A 71 -10.39 -0.49 -13.21
C LEU A 71 -10.97 0.79 -13.85
N VAL A 72 -10.59 1.98 -13.39
CA VAL A 72 -11.03 3.23 -14.03
C VAL A 72 -9.94 3.72 -15.00
N SER A 73 -10.23 3.53 -16.29
CA SER A 73 -9.50 4.10 -17.44
C SER A 73 -9.95 5.51 -17.75
#